data_AF-A0A2A4TPD2-F1
#
_entry.id   AF-A0A2A4TPD2-F1
#
_cell.length_a   1.000
_cell.length_b   1.000
_cell.length_c   1.000
_cell.angle_alpha   90.00
_cell.angle_beta   90.00
_cell.angle_gamma   90.00
#
_symmetry.space_group_name_H-M   'P 1'
#
loop_
_entity.id
_entity.type
_entity.pdbx_description
1 polymer ?
#
loop_
_entity_poly.entity_id
_entity_poly.type
_entity_poly.pdbx_seq_one_letter_code
_entity_poly.pdbx_strand_id
1 'polypeptide(L)' 'MSILSLRLPNSLHEAAKQFASEDKISMNQFVVLAVAEKLSALKTNEYLQVRSAKGNRKKFIDLLKNAPDVKPPKQDLLDT' A
#
# COMPACT_ATOMS: atom_id res chain seq x y z
N MET A 1 -8.75 9.43 21.83
CA MET A 1 -9.09 8.23 21.06
C MET A 1 -10.59 8.02 21.16
N SER A 2 -11.26 7.63 20.06
CA SER A 2 -12.68 7.26 20.11
C SER A 2 -12.81 5.75 20.32
N ILE A 3 -13.79 5.31 21.09
CA ILE A 3 -14.05 3.88 21.35
C ILE A 3 -15.05 3.39 20.31
N LEU A 4 -14.72 2.30 19.63
CA LEU A 4 -15.58 1.65 18.65
C LEU A 4 -15.93 0.24 19.14
N SER A 5 -17.20 0.00 19.43
CA SER A 5 -17.71 -1.31 19.86
C SER A 5 -18.42 -1.98 18.69
N LEU A 6 -17.92 -3.14 18.26
CA LEU A 6 -18.43 -3.89 17.11
C LEU A 6 -18.64 -5.36 17.50
N ARG A 7 -19.58 -6.03 16.82
CA ARG A 7 -19.74 -7.48 16.86
C ARG A 7 -19.25 -8.08 15.55
N LEU A 8 -18.33 -9.03 15.63
CA LEU A 8 -17.82 -9.76 14.48
C LEU A 8 -18.50 -11.13 14.40
N PRO A 9 -18.77 -11.66 13.19
CA PRO A 9 -19.11 -13.07 13.03
C PRO A 9 -18.03 -13.96 13.64
N ASN A 10 -18.41 -15.12 14.20
CA ASN A 10 -17.48 -16.01 14.90
C ASN A 10 -16.26 -16.39 14.05
N SER A 11 -16.47 -16.70 12.77
CA SER A 11 -15.37 -17.03 11.85
C SER A 11 -14.35 -15.90 11.70
N LEU A 12 -14.81 -14.65 11.65
CA LEU A 12 -13.95 -13.49 11.52
C LEU A 12 -13.23 -13.17 12.83
N HIS A 13 -13.90 -13.35 13.96
CA HIS A 13 -13.30 -13.20 15.28
C HIS A 13 -12.14 -14.19 15.49
N GLU A 14 -12.35 -15.48 15.18
CA GLU A 14 -11.30 -16.49 15.32
C GLU A 14 -10.13 -16.24 14.38
N ALA A 15 -10.39 -15.86 13.12
CA ALA A 15 -9.34 -15.51 12.18
C ALA A 15 -8.50 -14.31 12.68
N ALA A 16 -9.15 -13.23 13.12
CA ALA A 16 -8.46 -12.05 13.64
C ALA A 16 -7.62 -12.36 14.89
N LYS A 17 -8.13 -13.24 15.76
CA LYS A 17 -7.41 -13.71 16.95
C LYS A 17 -6.17 -14.54 16.58
N GLN A 18 -6.27 -15.40 15.57
CA GLN A 18 -5.14 -16.19 15.09
C GLN A 18 -4.03 -15.28 14.54
N PHE A 19 -4.34 -14.38 13.60
CA PHE A 19 -3.36 -13.46 13.02
C PHE A 19 -2.70 -12.56 14.07
N ALA A 20 -3.50 -12.02 15.00
CA ALA A 20 -2.94 -11.22 16.10
C ALA A 20 -1.95 -12.02 16.96
N SER A 21 -2.22 -13.32 17.18
CA SER A 21 -1.34 -14.20 17.94
C SER A 21 -0.04 -14.52 17.20
N GLU A 22 -0.11 -14.76 15.88
CA GLU A 22 1.05 -14.99 15.02
C GLU A 22 2.00 -13.78 15.02
N ASP A 23 1.44 -12.58 14.94
CA ASP A 23 2.17 -11.31 14.98
C ASP A 23 2.53 -10.83 16.39
N LYS A 24 2.15 -11.57 17.44
CA LYS A 24 2.39 -11.25 18.86
C LYS A 24 1.84 -9.88 19.28
N ILE A 25 0.67 -9.51 18.76
CA ILE A 25 -0.04 -8.28 19.10
C ILE A 25 -1.42 -8.58 19.69
N SER A 26 -2.04 -7.59 20.32
CA SER A 26 -3.43 -7.73 20.75
C SER A 26 -4.40 -7.71 19.56
N MET A 27 -5.55 -8.37 19.70
CA MET A 27 -6.60 -8.32 18.68
C MET A 27 -7.05 -6.88 18.37
N ASN A 28 -7.13 -6.02 19.39
CA ASN A 28 -7.48 -4.61 19.18
C ASN A 28 -6.44 -3.88 18.32
N GLN A 29 -5.15 -4.13 18.55
CA GLN A 29 -4.08 -3.57 17.71
C GLN A 29 -4.17 -4.09 16.28
N PHE A 30 -4.41 -5.39 16.11
CA PHE A 30 -4.61 -5.99 14.79
C PHE A 30 -5.78 -5.31 14.04
N VAL A 31 -6.93 -5.14 14.69
CA VAL A 31 -8.10 -4.47 14.07
C VAL A 31 -7.78 -3.01 13.72
N VAL A 32 -7.08 -2.28 14.58
CA VAL A 32 -6.66 -0.90 14.29
C VAL A 32 -5.73 -0.84 13.08
N LEU A 33 -4.76 -1.75 12.98
CA LEU A 33 -3.85 -1.85 11.85
C LEU A 33 -4.59 -2.19 10.56
N ALA A 34 -5.49 -3.18 10.59
CA ALA A 34 -6.28 -3.56 9.43
C ALA A 34 -7.16 -2.40 8.92
N VAL A 35 -7.75 -1.62 9.82
CA VAL A 35 -8.52 -0.41 9.45
C VAL A 35 -7.59 0.64 8.83
N ALA A 36 -6.43 0.90 9.43
CA ALA A 36 -5.45 1.85 8.91
C ALA A 36 -4.95 1.44 7.51
N GLU A 37 -4.68 0.16 7.31
CA GLU A 37 -4.25 -0.40 6.03
C GLU A 37 -5.36 -0.27 4.98
N LYS A 38 -6.59 -0.66 5.31
CA LYS A 38 -7.74 -0.53 4.38
C LYS A 38 -7.96 0.93 3.97
N LEU A 39 -7.90 1.85 4.93
CA LEU A 39 -8.01 3.29 4.66
C LEU A 39 -6.86 3.78 3.76
N SER A 40 -5.63 3.33 4.02
CA SER A 40 -4.46 3.70 3.21
C SER A 40 -4.61 3.19 1.78
N ALA A 41 -5.04 1.95 1.59
CA ALA A 41 -5.30 1.38 0.26
C ALA A 41 -6.37 2.17 -0.51
N LEU A 42 -7.49 2.50 0.15
CA LEU A 42 -8.57 3.29 -0.45
C LEU A 42 -8.11 4.69 -0.84
N LYS A 43 -7.40 5.38 0.06
CA LYS A 43 -6.88 6.73 -0.18
C LYS A 43 -5.76 6.77 -1.21
N THR A 44 -4.98 5.69 -1.34
CA THR A 44 -3.87 5.63 -2.30
C THR A 44 -4.37 5.76 -3.73
N ASN A 45 -5.51 5.13 -4.06
CA ASN A 45 -6.10 5.24 -5.39
C ASN A 45 -6.47 6.71 -5.70
N GLU A 46 -7.22 7.35 -4.80
CA GLU A 46 -7.61 8.76 -4.92
C GLU A 46 -6.37 9.68 -5.05
N TYR A 47 -5.37 9.45 -4.20
CA TYR A 47 -4.13 10.21 -4.23
C TYR A 47 -3.40 10.07 -5.59
N LEU A 48 -3.30 8.86 -6.14
CA LEU A 48 -2.67 8.64 -7.45
C LEU A 48 -3.46 9.29 -8.59
N GLN A 49 -4.79 9.29 -8.53
CA GLN A 49 -5.62 9.99 -9.52
C GLN A 49 -5.40 11.50 -9.47
N VAL A 50 -5.45 12.11 -8.28
CA VAL A 50 -5.22 13.56 -8.11
C VAL A 50 -3.79 13.94 -8.52
N ARG A 51 -2.81 13.08 -8.19
CA ARG A 51 -1.42 13.32 -8.56
C ARG A 51 -1.19 13.18 -10.06
N SER A 52 -1.81 12.19 -10.71
CA SER A 52 -1.65 11.97 -12.16
C SER A 52 -2.27 13.11 -12.98
N ALA A 53 -3.36 13.73 -12.51
CA ALA A 53 -3.95 14.91 -13.13
C ALA A 53 -3.00 16.13 -13.20
N LYS A 54 -2.01 16.19 -12.30
CA LYS A 54 -0.97 17.23 -12.31
C LYS A 54 0.21 16.88 -13.23
N GLY A 55 0.27 15.65 -13.72
CA GLY A 55 1.34 15.16 -14.58
C GLY A 55 1.19 15.64 -16.02
N ASN A 56 2.31 15.84 -16.70
CA ASN A 56 2.32 16.07 -18.15
C ASN A 56 3.12 14.97 -18.82
N ARG A 57 2.40 14.05 -19.49
CA ARG A 57 3.00 12.89 -20.15
C ARG A 57 4.03 13.28 -21.21
N LYS A 58 3.77 14.35 -21.98
CA LYS A 58 4.70 14.83 -23.01
C LYS A 58 6.02 15.30 -22.39
N LYS A 59 5.96 16.16 -21.38
CA LYS A 59 7.15 16.63 -20.65
C LYS A 59 7.94 15.48 -20.04
N PHE A 60 7.25 14.46 -19.52
CA PHE A 60 7.89 13.27 -18.97
C PHE A 60 8.65 12.48 -20.05
N ILE A 61 8.04 12.21 -21.19
CA ILE A 61 8.72 11.51 -22.30
C ILE A 61 9.87 12.34 -22.86
N ASP A 62 9.70 13.65 -22.99
CA ASP A 62 10.77 14.53 -23.47
C ASP A 62 11.95 14.58 -22.49
N LEU A 63 11.69 14.52 -21.17
CA LEU A 63 12.74 14.35 -20.15
C LEU A 63 13.49 13.02 -20.30
N LEU A 64 12.78 11.92 -20.54
CA LEU A 64 13.38 10.59 -20.67
C LEU A 64 14.35 10.49 -21.87
N LYS A 65 14.12 11.26 -22.94
CA LYS A 65 15.04 11.32 -24.10
C LYS A 65 16.41 11.90 -23.78
N ASN A 66 16.55 12.60 -22.65
CA ASN A 66 17.84 13.10 -22.20
C ASN A 66 18.70 12.01 -21.56
N ALA A 67 18.12 10.83 -21.26
CA ALA A 67 18.89 9.71 -20.77
C ALA A 67 19.83 9.19 -21.88
N PRO A 68 21.11 8.96 -21.57
CA PRO A 68 22.06 8.42 -22.55
C PRO A 68 21.68 7.00 -22.94
N ASP A 69 21.80 6.68 -24.23
CA ASP A 69 21.58 5.34 -24.77
C ASP A 69 22.80 4.44 -24.48
N VAL A 70 22.88 3.93 -23.26
CA VAL A 70 23.97 3.08 -22.78
C VAL A 70 23.42 1.83 -22.11
N LYS A 71 24.22 0.76 -22.11
CA LYS A 71 23.84 -0.46 -21.39
C LYS A 71 23.66 -0.17 -19.89
N PRO A 72 22.63 -0.75 -19.26
CA PRO A 72 22.45 -0.62 -17.82
C PRO A 72 23.63 -1.29 -17.06
N PRO A 73 23.94 -0.80 -15.85
CA PRO A 73 24.87 -1.47 -14.93
C PRO A 73 24.47 -2.93 -14.68
N LYS A 74 25.44 -3.76 -14.27
CA LYS A 74 25.19 -5.18 -14.01
C LYS A 74 24.12 -5.42 -12.94
N GLN A 75 23.99 -4.52 -11.95
CA GLN A 75 22.99 -4.63 -10.88
C GLN A 75 21.56 -4.30 -11.34
N ASP A 76 21.43 -3.59 -12.46
CA ASP A 76 20.15 -3.16 -13.03
C ASP A 76 19.67 -4.09 -14.16
N LEU A 77 20.45 -5.14 -14.46
CA LEU A 77 20.03 -6.19 -15.38
C LEU A 77 18.92 -7.02 -14.73
N LEU A 78 17.87 -7.31 -15.50
CA LEU A 78 16.85 -8.27 -15.07
C LEU A 78 17.44 -9.67 -15.07
N ASP A 79 17.14 -10.46 -14.05
CA ASP A 79 17.44 -11.90 -13.99
C ASP A 79 16.54 -12.61 -15.03
N THR A 80 16.98 -12.64 -16.29
CA THR A 80 16.32 -13.40 -17.38
C THR A 80 17.08 -14.68 -17.68
#